data_AF-A0A286H898-F1
#
_entry.id   AF-A0A286H898-F1
#
_cell.length_a   1.000
_cell.length_b   1.000
_cell.length_c   1.000
_cell.angle_alpha   90.00
_cell.angle_beta   90.00
_cell.angle_gamma   90.00
#
_symmetry.space_group_name_H-M   'P 1'
#
loop_
_entity.id
_entity.type
_entity.pdbx_description
1 polymer ?
#
loop_
_entity_poly.entity_id
_entity_poly.type
_entity_poly.pdbx_seq_one_letter_code
_entity_poly.pdbx_strand_id
1 'polypeptide(L)'
;MSSAVAAPRTPRFRRPTWLSPRVARTEVLAGLVVALALIPEAISFSILAGVDPQVGLFSSFVMAVVIAFTGGRPAMITAATGAIALVVAPLALEYGVQYLFAAVILGGIFQVLLGLV
;
A
#
# COMPACT_ATOMS: atom_id res chain seq x y z
N MET A 1 -14.74 -43.82 26.91
CA MET A 1 -15.79 -42.78 26.98
C MET A 1 -15.28 -41.64 27.84
N SER A 2 -14.83 -40.53 27.25
CA SER A 2 -14.92 -39.18 27.84
C SER A 2 -14.40 -38.19 26.80
N SER A 3 -15.26 -37.86 25.84
CA SER A 3 -15.07 -36.73 24.93
C SER A 3 -15.46 -35.46 25.70
N ALA A 4 -14.46 -34.75 26.24
CA ALA A 4 -14.68 -33.43 26.80
C ALA A 4 -15.06 -32.48 25.66
N VAL A 5 -16.35 -32.19 25.56
CA VAL A 5 -16.93 -31.20 24.64
C VAL A 5 -16.37 -29.83 25.03
N ALA A 6 -15.54 -29.25 24.14
CA ALA A 6 -15.05 -27.90 24.30
C ALA A 6 -16.23 -26.91 24.24
N ALA A 7 -16.42 -26.13 25.30
CA ALA A 7 -17.50 -25.14 25.39
C ALA A 7 -17.36 -24.07 24.28
N PRO A 8 -18.46 -23.61 23.69
CA PRO A 8 -18.42 -22.60 22.62
C PRO A 8 -17.90 -21.28 23.18
N ARG A 9 -16.78 -20.80 22.64
CA ARG A 9 -16.21 -19.48 22.96
C ARG A 9 -17.15 -18.41 22.43
N THR A 10 -17.96 -17.81 23.31
CA THR A 10 -18.77 -16.63 22.97
C THR A 10 -17.87 -15.53 22.40
N PRO A 11 -18.20 -14.96 21.22
CA PRO A 11 -17.41 -13.89 20.64
C PRO A 11 -17.57 -12.64 21.51
N ARG A 12 -16.53 -12.30 22.29
CA ARG A 12 -16.48 -11.02 22.98
C ARG A 12 -16.36 -9.93 21.92
N PHE A 13 -17.42 -9.16 21.71
CA PHE A 13 -17.37 -7.88 21.01
C PHE A 13 -16.43 -6.94 21.79
N ARG A 14 -15.12 -7.02 21.48
CA ARG A 14 -14.13 -6.05 21.93
C ARG A 14 -14.40 -4.76 21.17
N ARG A 15 -14.42 -3.64 21.90
CA ARG A 15 -14.36 -2.31 21.29
C ARG A 15 -13.22 -2.27 20.25
N PRO A 16 -13.39 -1.55 19.14
CA PRO A 16 -12.35 -1.47 18.14
C PRO A 16 -11.04 -0.96 18.74
N THR A 17 -9.96 -1.73 18.60
CA THR A 17 -8.67 -1.46 19.26
C THR A 17 -8.03 -0.14 18.83
N TRP A 18 -8.35 0.31 17.61
CA TRP A 18 -7.91 1.58 17.02
C TRP A 18 -8.47 2.84 17.70
N LEU A 19 -9.54 2.73 18.49
CA LEU A 19 -10.10 3.85 19.25
C LEU A 19 -9.38 4.13 20.58
N SER A 20 -8.42 3.28 20.96
CA SER A 20 -7.66 3.53 22.19
C SER A 20 -6.63 4.65 21.96
N PRO A 21 -6.49 5.64 22.86
CA PRO A 21 -5.51 6.73 22.71
C PRO A 21 -4.06 6.24 22.54
N ARG A 22 -3.73 5.09 23.14
CA ARG A 22 -2.40 4.46 22.97
C ARG A 22 -2.19 3.97 21.55
N VAL A 23 -3.17 3.27 20.97
CA VAL A 23 -3.06 2.77 19.59
C VAL A 23 -3.04 3.94 18.61
N ALA A 24 -3.91 4.94 18.77
CA ALA A 24 -3.88 6.14 17.93
C ALA A 24 -2.51 6.83 17.93
N ARG A 25 -1.89 7.00 19.11
CA ARG A 25 -0.52 7.52 19.21
C ARG A 25 0.49 6.65 18.46
N THR A 26 0.43 5.33 18.61
CA THR A 26 1.33 4.40 17.93
C THR A 26 1.16 4.45 16.40
N GLU A 27 -0.07 4.41 15.90
CA GLU A 27 -0.37 4.44 14.46
C GLU A 27 0.06 5.77 13.83
N VAL A 28 -0.20 6.91 14.49
CA VAL A 28 0.21 8.24 13.99
C VAL A 28 1.74 8.36 13.95
N LEU A 29 2.44 7.93 15.00
CA LEU A 29 3.90 7.96 15.03
C LEU A 29 4.51 7.01 14.00
N ALA A 30 3.96 5.80 13.85
CA ALA A 30 4.39 4.84 12.84
C ALA A 30 4.20 5.42 11.42
N GLY A 31 3.03 5.99 11.14
CA GLY A 31 2.75 6.65 9.87
C GLY A 31 3.70 7.81 9.58
N LEU A 32 4.00 8.65 10.57
CA LEU A 32 4.95 9.75 10.43
C LEU A 32 6.37 9.25 10.11
N VAL A 33 6.86 8.25 10.85
CA VAL A 33 8.19 7.68 10.65
C VAL A 33 8.31 7.04 9.27
N VAL A 34 7.30 6.27 8.86
CA VAL A 34 7.27 5.65 7.54
C VAL A 34 7.18 6.71 6.43
N ALA A 35 6.36 7.75 6.59
CA ALA A 35 6.26 8.82 5.60
C ALA A 35 7.62 9.51 5.39
N LEU A 36 8.36 9.79 6.46
CA LEU A 36 9.71 10.34 6.37
C LEU A 36 10.69 9.37 5.68
N ALA A 37 10.57 8.07 5.94
CA ALA A 37 11.38 7.05 5.28
C ALA A 37 11.07 6.89 3.78
N LEU A 38 9.81 7.07 3.38
CA LEU A 38 9.35 6.91 2.00
C LEU A 38 9.75 8.06 1.07
N ILE A 39 9.99 9.27 1.59
CA ILE A 39 10.37 10.43 0.77
C ILE A 39 11.63 10.13 -0.09
N PRO A 40 12.79 9.76 0.49
CA PRO A 40 13.97 9.47 -0.30
C PRO A 40 13.77 8.23 -1.20
N GLU A 41 13.05 7.22 -0.72
CA GLU A 41 12.78 5.97 -1.46
C GLU A 41 11.99 6.24 -2.76
N ALA A 42 10.91 7.01 -2.67
CA ALA A 42 10.09 7.38 -3.83
C ALA A 42 10.85 8.24 -4.84
N ILE A 43 11.73 9.14 -4.36
CA ILE A 43 12.60 9.96 -5.23
C ILE A 43 13.58 9.05 -5.97
N SER A 44 14.28 8.14 -5.27
CA SER A 44 15.24 7.22 -5.87
C SER A 44 14.60 6.29 -6.91
N PHE A 45 13.40 5.77 -6.65
CA PHE A 45 12.70 4.90 -7.60
C PHE A 45 12.19 5.64 -8.84
N SER A 46 11.78 6.91 -8.69
CA SER A 46 11.41 7.73 -9.84
C SER A 46 12.61 7.96 -10.77
N ILE A 47 13.76 8.30 -10.19
CA ILE A 47 15.02 8.47 -10.94
C ILE A 47 15.41 7.16 -11.64
N LEU A 48 15.30 6.03 -10.94
CA LEU A 48 15.57 4.71 -11.51
C LEU A 48 14.64 4.39 -12.69
N ALA A 49 13.37 4.80 -12.62
CA ALA A 49 12.39 4.62 -13.69
C ALA A 49 12.52 5.65 -14.83
N GLY A 50 13.46 6.60 -14.75
CA GLY A 50 13.64 7.65 -15.74
C GLY A 50 12.50 8.68 -15.76
N VAL A 51 11.77 8.85 -14.65
CA VAL A 51 10.66 9.80 -14.52
C VAL A 51 10.95 10.87 -13.47
N ASP A 52 10.21 11.98 -13.54
CA ASP A 52 10.34 13.06 -12.56
C ASP A 52 10.00 12.57 -11.12
N PRO A 53 10.79 12.94 -10.09
CA PRO A 53 10.53 12.58 -8.69
C PRO A 53 9.12 12.89 -8.17
N GLN A 54 8.45 13.90 -8.74
CA GLN A 54 7.06 14.22 -8.42
C GLN A 54 6.12 13.05 -8.71
N VAL A 55 6.40 12.23 -9.73
CA VAL A 55 5.57 11.08 -10.09
C VAL A 55 5.58 10.03 -8.98
N GLY A 56 6.74 9.66 -8.45
CA GLY A 56 6.83 8.66 -7.37
C GLY A 56 6.30 9.17 -6.03
N LEU A 57 6.52 10.45 -5.71
CA LEU A 57 6.00 11.07 -4.49
C LEU A 57 4.46 11.14 -4.53
N PHE A 58 3.90 11.59 -5.66
CA PHE A 58 2.46 11.65 -5.84
C PHE A 58 1.82 10.27 -5.84
N SER A 59 2.43 9.30 -6.54
CA SER A 59 1.99 7.90 -6.55
C SER A 59 1.94 7.30 -5.14
N SER A 60 3.01 7.51 -4.36
CA SER A 60 3.10 7.02 -2.98
C SER A 60 2.02 7.62 -2.08
N PHE A 61 1.77 8.92 -2.20
CA PHE A 61 0.71 9.59 -1.44
C PHE A 61 -0.68 9.06 -1.81
N VAL A 62 -1.00 9.00 -3.11
CA VAL A 62 -2.31 8.53 -3.58
C VAL A 62 -2.54 7.08 -3.18
N MET A 63 -1.56 6.19 -3.37
CA MET A 63 -1.68 4.79 -2.94
C MET A 63 -1.89 4.66 -1.43
N ALA A 64 -1.15 5.40 -0.61
CA ALA A 64 -1.30 5.36 0.84
C ALA A 64 -2.71 5.79 1.28
N VAL A 65 -3.25 6.86 0.69
CA VAL A 65 -4.61 7.31 0.97
C VAL A 65 -5.64 6.27 0.53
N VAL A 66 -5.55 5.76 -0.70
CA VAL A 66 -6.51 4.79 -1.24
C VAL A 66 -6.51 3.49 -0.44
N ILE A 67 -5.32 2.94 -0.13
CA ILE A 67 -5.18 1.68 0.62
C ILE A 67 -5.55 1.85 2.10
N ALA A 68 -5.43 3.04 2.68
CA ALA A 68 -5.94 3.29 4.04
C ALA A 68 -7.46 3.03 4.15
N PHE A 69 -8.22 3.23 3.07
CA PHE A 69 -9.66 2.96 3.03
C PHE A 69 -10.03 1.61 2.42
N THR A 70 -9.29 1.15 1.41
CA THR A 70 -9.64 -0.02 0.59
C THR A 70 -8.79 -1.27 0.88
N GLY A 71 -7.71 -1.13 1.65
CA GLY A 71 -6.75 -2.18 1.91
C GLY A 71 -7.31 -3.32 2.78
N GLY A 72 -6.96 -4.56 2.44
CA GLY A 72 -7.40 -5.75 3.17
C GLY A 72 -6.55 -6.10 4.41
N ARG A 73 -5.36 -5.52 4.56
CA ARG A 73 -4.44 -5.80 5.67
C ARG A 73 -4.02 -4.52 6.39
N PRO A 74 -4.51 -4.28 7.62
CA PRO A 74 -4.13 -3.12 8.42
C PRO A 74 -2.61 -3.04 8.66
N ALA A 75 -2.11 -1.81 8.75
CA ALA A 75 -0.69 -1.47 8.94
C ALA A 75 0.25 -1.91 7.79
N MET A 76 -0.28 -2.39 6.65
CA MET A 76 0.51 -2.58 5.45
C MET A 76 0.68 -1.25 4.71
N ILE A 77 1.93 -0.91 4.40
CA ILE A 77 2.27 0.30 3.64
C ILE A 77 2.28 -0.05 2.16
N THR A 78 1.68 0.81 1.35
CA THR A 78 1.68 0.69 -0.12
C THR A 78 2.10 2.02 -0.71
N ALA A 79 3.17 2.00 -1.50
CA ALA A 79 3.82 3.18 -2.06
C ALA A 79 4.57 2.80 -3.35
N ALA A 80 5.27 3.76 -3.96
CA ALA A 80 6.18 3.46 -5.06
C ALA A 80 7.29 2.51 -4.59
N THR A 81 7.54 1.42 -5.34
CA THR A 81 8.57 0.42 -5.02
C THR A 81 9.56 0.25 -6.17
N GLY A 82 10.80 -0.14 -5.83
CA GLY A 82 11.84 -0.41 -6.82
C GLY A 82 11.49 -1.56 -7.77
N ALA A 83 10.72 -2.55 -7.30
CA ALA A 83 10.26 -3.66 -8.12
C ALA A 83 9.39 -3.17 -9.30
N ILE A 84 8.44 -2.27 -9.04
CA ILE A 84 7.61 -1.68 -10.11
C ILE A 84 8.44 -0.73 -10.96
N ALA A 85 9.28 0.11 -10.34
CA ALA A 85 10.13 1.06 -11.07
C ALA A 85 11.00 0.37 -12.13
N LEU A 86 11.64 -0.75 -11.78
CA LEU A 86 12.47 -1.54 -12.71
C LEU A 86 11.66 -2.14 -13.87
N VAL A 87 10.43 -2.56 -13.61
CA VAL A 87 9.54 -3.15 -14.64
C VAL A 87 9.03 -2.10 -15.61
N VAL A 88 8.72 -0.89 -15.12
CA VAL A 88 8.15 0.18 -15.96
C VAL A 88 9.19 1.11 -16.57
N ALA A 89 10.45 1.06 -16.11
CA ALA A 89 11.53 1.91 -16.63
C ALA A 89 11.70 1.79 -18.15
N PRO A 90 11.77 0.58 -18.75
CA PRO A 90 11.90 0.45 -20.20
C PRO A 90 10.71 1.06 -20.95
N LEU A 91 9.50 0.89 -20.40
CA LEU A 91 8.28 1.43 -21.00
C LEU A 91 8.29 2.97 -21.02
N ALA A 92 8.69 3.59 -19.92
CA ALA A 92 8.78 5.05 -19.82
C ALA A 92 9.87 5.62 -20.74
N LEU A 93 11.01 4.94 -20.84
CA LEU A 93 12.15 5.38 -21.65
C LEU A 93 11.91 5.20 -23.17
N GLU A 94 11.24 4.11 -23.58
CA GLU A 94 11.02 3.80 -25.00
C GLU A 94 9.75 4.45 -25.57
N TYR A 95 8.67 4.52 -24.78
CA TYR A 95 7.35 4.96 -25.25
C TYR A 95 6.85 6.26 -24.58
N GLY A 96 7.53 6.73 -23.55
CA GLY A 96 7.17 7.93 -22.80
C GLY A 96 6.27 7.67 -21.60
N VAL A 97 6.18 8.67 -20.71
CA VAL A 97 5.49 8.59 -19.41
C VAL A 97 3.98 8.34 -19.56
N GLN A 98 3.37 8.73 -20.68
CA GLN A 98 1.96 8.50 -20.97
C GLN A 98 1.63 7.00 -21.03
N TYR A 99 2.52 6.19 -21.59
CA TYR A 99 2.36 4.74 -21.63
C TYR A 99 2.53 4.10 -20.25
N LEU A 100 3.35 4.68 -19.38
CA LEU A 100 3.43 4.30 -17.98
C LEU A 100 2.08 4.50 -17.27
N PHE A 101 1.41 5.64 -17.46
CA PHE A 101 0.08 5.84 -16.89
C PHE A 101 -0.96 4.85 -17.41
N ALA A 102 -0.94 4.56 -18.72
CA ALA A 102 -1.81 3.55 -19.31
C ALA A 102 -1.56 2.16 -18.69
N ALA A 103 -0.29 1.77 -18.53
CA ALA A 103 0.09 0.50 -17.91
C ALA A 103 -0.31 0.41 -16.43
N VAL A 104 -0.19 1.50 -15.66
CA VAL A 104 -0.63 1.55 -14.25
C VAL A 104 -2.14 1.37 -14.14
N ILE A 105 -2.92 2.05 -14.99
CA ILE A 105 -4.38 1.89 -15.03
C ILE A 105 -4.75 0.44 -15.39
N LEU A 106 -4.12 -0.12 -16.43
CA LEU A 106 -4.34 -1.50 -16.83
C LEU A 106 -3.97 -2.49 -15.72
N GLY A 107 -2.84 -2.27 -15.05
CA GLY A 107 -2.40 -3.08 -13.91
C GLY A 107 -3.40 -3.02 -12.75
N GLY A 108 -3.95 -1.84 -12.44
CA GLY A 108 -5.01 -1.68 -11.44
C GLY A 108 -6.29 -2.43 -11.81
N ILE A 109 -6.70 -2.40 -13.08
CA ILE A 109 -7.84 -3.19 -13.58
C ILE A 109 -7.57 -4.68 -13.36
N PHE A 110 -6.39 -5.19 -13.73
CA PHE A 110 -6.04 -6.58 -13.48
C PHE A 110 -6.01 -6.94 -12.00
N GLN A 111 -5.52 -6.06 -11.13
CA GLN A 111 -5.54 -6.27 -9.67
C GLN A 111 -6.97 -6.41 -9.14
N VAL A 112 -7.90 -5.54 -9.58
CA VAL A 112 -9.31 -5.63 -9.18
C VAL A 112 -9.95 -6.92 -9.69
N LEU A 113 -9.74 -7.27 -10.96
CA LEU A 113 -10.29 -8.50 -11.54
C LEU A 113 -9.79 -9.75 -10.82
N LEU A 114 -8.49 -9.82 -10.52
CA LEU A 114 -7.90 -10.92 -9.77
C LEU A 114 -8.40 -10.97 -8.32
N GLY A 115 -8.75 -9.83 -7.72
CA GLY A 115 -9.32 -9.78 -6.38
C GLY A 115 -10.80 -10.20 -6.29
N LEU A 116 -11.50 -10.29 -7.43
CA LEU A 116 -12.89 -10.76 -7.50
C LEU A 116 -13.02 -12.28 -7.61
N VAL A 117 -11.93 -12.98 -7.96
CA VAL A 117 -11.86 -14.45 -8.14
C VAL A 117 -11.26 -15.09 -6.89
#